data_AF-G0R3A5-F1
#
_entry.id   AF-G0R3A5-F1
#
_cell.length_a   1.000
_cell.length_b   1.000
_cell.length_c   1.000
_cell.angle_alpha   90.00
_cell.angle_beta   90.00
_cell.angle_gamma   90.00
#
_symmetry.space_group_name_H-M   'P 1'
#
loop_
_entity.id
_entity.type
_entity.pdbx_description
1 polymer ?
#
loop_
_entity_poly.entity_id
_entity_poly.type
_entity_poly.pdbx_seq_one_letter_code
_entity_poly.pdbx_strand_id
1 'polypeptide(L)'
;MQGRIACCNVLSDLFSMGVTDIDTVLMVLAVSNKMNAQQKEIVTSLMIQGFDECAQQVGAYVLGGQTIINPWPIIGGVGISVVEREEFLMPNNAKVGDMIILTKPLGTQLAVNLKQWYTKDIKDKLEKIQGFISKEQVDQAFLKAEMEMGTLSILPSFQ
;
A
#
# COMPACT_ATOMS: atom_id res chain seq x y z
N MET A 1 -1.64 9.77 -1.77
CA MET A 1 -2.14 8.39 -1.62
C MET A 1 -1.10 7.30 -1.92
N GLN A 2 -0.39 7.32 -3.06
CA GLN A 2 0.60 6.25 -3.38
C GLN A 2 1.67 6.06 -2.28
N GLY A 3 2.17 7.16 -1.70
CA GLY A 3 3.00 7.17 -0.49
C GLY A 3 2.42 6.36 0.66
N ARG A 4 1.18 6.67 1.01
CA ARG A 4 0.42 6.03 2.07
C ARG A 4 0.21 4.53 1.83
N ILE A 5 -0.20 4.16 0.61
CA ILE A 5 -0.36 2.75 0.22
C ILE A 5 0.96 1.99 0.36
N ALA A 6 2.08 2.59 -0.07
CA ALA A 6 3.39 1.97 0.04
C ALA A 6 3.80 1.76 1.51
N CYS A 7 3.57 2.75 2.38
CA CYS A 7 3.82 2.62 3.81
C CYS A 7 2.92 1.55 4.45
N CYS A 8 1.62 1.56 4.16
CA CYS A 8 0.69 0.52 4.61
C CYS A 8 1.15 -0.88 4.19
N ASN A 9 1.64 -1.04 2.95
CA ASN A 9 2.17 -2.30 2.45
C ASN A 9 3.44 -2.72 3.22
N VAL A 10 4.38 -1.80 3.42
CA VAL A 10 5.63 -2.06 4.18
C VAL A 10 5.33 -2.50 5.62
N LEU A 11 4.35 -1.86 6.27
CA LEU A 11 4.00 -2.17 7.66
C LEU A 11 3.07 -3.39 7.80
N SER A 12 2.39 -3.79 6.73
CA SER A 12 1.42 -4.89 6.78
C SER A 12 2.02 -6.22 7.23
N ASP A 13 3.28 -6.48 6.88
CA ASP A 13 3.99 -7.69 7.28
C ASP A 13 4.28 -7.71 8.78
N LEU A 14 4.62 -6.56 9.39
CA LEU A 14 4.79 -6.47 10.85
C LEU A 14 3.47 -6.70 11.59
N PHE A 15 2.38 -6.10 11.11
CA PHE A 15 1.05 -6.33 11.69
C PHE A 15 0.60 -7.79 11.54
N SER A 16 1.00 -8.49 10.47
CA SER A 16 0.70 -9.92 10.30
C SER A 16 1.38 -10.81 11.35
N MET A 17 2.50 -10.33 11.90
CA MET A 17 3.23 -10.96 13.01
C MET A 17 2.70 -10.51 14.38
N GLY A 18 1.60 -9.74 14.45
CA GLY A 18 1.06 -9.19 15.69
C GLY A 18 1.86 -8.02 16.27
N VAL A 19 2.90 -7.54 15.58
CA VAL A 19 3.72 -6.41 16.02
C VAL A 19 2.99 -5.11 15.72
N THR A 20 2.51 -4.42 16.75
CA THR A 20 1.77 -3.16 16.62
C THR A 20 2.64 -1.93 16.80
N ASP A 21 3.69 -2.03 17.61
CA ASP A 21 4.62 -0.93 17.88
C ASP A 21 5.77 -0.95 16.87
N ILE A 22 5.93 0.16 16.16
CA ILE A 22 6.91 0.30 15.08
C ILE A 22 7.97 1.31 15.50
N ASP A 23 9.21 0.86 15.71
CA ASP A 23 10.29 1.74 16.16
C ASP A 23 10.71 2.73 15.08
N THR A 24 10.91 2.23 13.86
CA THR A 24 11.35 3.08 12.75
C THR A 24 10.98 2.51 11.40
N VAL A 25 10.91 3.40 10.41
CA VAL A 25 10.74 3.03 9.01
C VAL A 25 11.87 3.65 8.18
N LEU A 26 12.39 2.88 7.23
CA LEU A 26 13.28 3.38 6.18
C LEU A 26 12.51 3.44 4.87
N MET A 27 12.68 4.51 4.11
CA MET A 27 12.00 4.68 2.82
C MET A 27 12.92 4.32 1.66
N VAL A 28 12.43 3.52 0.72
CA VAL A 28 13.13 3.19 -0.53
C VAL A 28 12.35 3.79 -1.69
N LEU A 29 12.98 4.70 -2.42
CA LEU A 29 12.34 5.43 -3.51
C LEU A 29 13.17 5.31 -4.80
N ALA A 30 12.50 5.12 -5.92
CA ALA A 30 13.11 5.26 -7.24
C ALA A 30 12.33 6.28 -8.07
N VAL A 31 13.02 7.33 -8.51
CA VAL A 31 12.44 8.40 -9.33
C VAL A 31 12.58 8.02 -10.80
N SER A 32 11.47 8.04 -11.54
CA SER A 32 11.48 7.66 -12.96
C SER A 32 12.30 8.65 -13.80
N ASN A 33 13.24 8.15 -14.59
CA ASN A 33 13.96 8.97 -15.59
C ASN A 33 13.07 9.42 -16.77
N LYS A 34 11.84 8.90 -16.89
CA LYS A 34 10.87 9.26 -17.93
C LYS A 34 10.03 10.48 -17.58
N MET A 35 10.10 10.95 -16.33
CA MET A 35 9.41 12.15 -15.88
C MET A 35 10.25 13.40 -16.15
N ASN A 36 9.61 14.51 -16.50
CA ASN A 36 10.28 15.81 -16.56
C ASN A 36 10.58 16.35 -15.13
N ALA A 37 11.36 17.42 -15.01
CA ALA A 37 11.79 17.95 -13.72
C ALA A 37 10.62 18.29 -12.77
N GLN A 38 9.59 18.97 -13.30
CA GLN A 38 8.40 19.36 -12.52
C GLN A 38 7.60 18.12 -12.07
N GLN A 39 7.43 17.12 -12.93
CA GLN A 39 6.77 15.86 -12.58
C GLN A 39 7.54 15.12 -11.50
N LYS A 40 8.88 15.07 -11.59
CA LYS A 40 9.72 14.43 -10.55
C LYS A 40 9.53 15.10 -9.21
N GLU A 41 9.52 16.43 -9.17
CA GLU A 41 9.32 17.21 -7.96
C GLU A 41 7.95 16.91 -7.33
N ILE A 42 6.87 17.04 -8.10
CA ILE A 42 5.50 16.81 -7.59
C ILE A 42 5.31 15.37 -7.12
N VAL A 43 5.67 14.39 -7.97
CA VAL A 43 5.43 12.97 -7.68
C VAL A 43 6.25 12.52 -6.47
N THR A 44 7.53 12.89 -6.41
CA THR A 44 8.42 12.52 -5.31
C THR A 44 7.96 13.14 -4.01
N SER A 45 7.67 14.45 -3.99
CA SER A 45 7.24 15.14 -2.77
C SER A 45 5.92 14.57 -2.22
N LEU A 46 4.92 14.34 -3.07
CA LEU A 46 3.64 13.76 -2.63
C LEU A 46 3.74 12.30 -2.19
N MET A 47 4.67 11.54 -2.79
CA MET A 47 4.98 10.16 -2.37
C MET A 47 5.62 10.16 -0.97
N ILE A 48 6.64 10.99 -0.76
CA ILE A 48 7.33 11.11 0.53
C ILE A 48 6.33 11.57 1.61
N GLN A 49 5.57 12.62 1.35
CA GLN A 49 4.57 13.15 2.27
C GLN A 49 3.57 12.07 2.71
N GLY A 50 2.96 11.37 1.74
CA GLY A 50 1.96 10.36 2.08
C GLY A 50 2.54 9.14 2.81
N PHE A 51 3.82 8.82 2.60
CA PHE A 51 4.51 7.74 3.30
C PHE A 51 4.79 8.15 4.76
N ASP A 52 5.33 9.35 4.96
CA ASP A 52 5.64 9.91 6.27
C ASP A 52 4.39 10.11 7.13
N GLU A 53 3.32 10.70 6.58
CA GLU A 53 2.03 10.83 7.26
C GLU A 53 1.46 9.48 7.71
N CYS A 54 1.69 8.41 6.95
CA CYS A 54 1.25 7.07 7.31
C CYS A 54 2.09 6.45 8.43
N ALA A 55 3.41 6.66 8.41
CA ALA A 55 4.30 6.20 9.48
C ALA A 55 3.99 6.89 10.82
N GLN A 56 3.73 8.20 10.78
CA GLN A 56 3.38 8.97 11.98
C GLN A 56 2.08 8.51 12.65
N GLN A 57 1.12 7.95 11.88
CA GLN A 57 -0.12 7.41 12.44
C GLN A 57 0.09 6.22 13.37
N VAL A 58 1.23 5.53 13.26
CA VAL A 58 1.59 4.41 14.13
C VAL A 58 2.71 4.76 15.11
N GLY A 59 2.98 6.05 15.29
CA GLY A 59 4.03 6.54 16.18
C GLY A 59 5.46 6.35 15.64
N ALA A 60 5.62 5.89 14.40
CA ALA A 60 6.91 5.66 13.79
C ALA A 60 7.45 6.89 13.07
N TYR A 61 8.78 6.98 12.98
CA TYR A 61 9.48 8.02 12.22
C TYR A 61 10.23 7.44 11.03
N VAL A 62 10.19 8.15 9.90
CA VAL A 62 11.02 7.85 8.74
C VAL A 62 12.43 8.40 8.98
N LEU A 63 13.34 7.58 9.52
CA LEU A 63 14.68 8.01 9.96
C LEU A 63 15.75 7.96 8.87
N GLY A 64 15.42 7.47 7.68
CA GLY A 64 16.37 7.39 6.59
C GLY A 64 15.80 6.71 5.35
N GLY A 65 16.65 6.51 4.36
CA GLY A 65 16.25 5.91 3.11
C GLY A 65 17.25 6.12 1.98
N GLN A 66 16.98 5.48 0.85
CA GLN A 66 17.74 5.64 -0.38
C GLN A 66 16.78 6.07 -1.50
N THR A 67 17.17 7.13 -2.22
CA THR A 67 16.52 7.50 -3.47
C THR A 67 17.46 7.25 -4.64
N ILE A 68 16.99 6.53 -5.66
CA ILE A 68 17.75 6.24 -6.88
C ILE A 68 16.99 6.68 -8.13
N ILE A 69 17.69 6.76 -9.26
CA ILE A 69 17.06 6.95 -10.57
C ILE A 69 16.80 5.58 -11.19
N ASN A 70 15.60 5.35 -11.72
CA ASN A 70 15.20 4.10 -12.34
C ASN A 70 14.27 4.35 -13.55
N PRO A 71 14.12 3.44 -14.52
CA PRO A 71 13.13 3.62 -15.59
C PRO A 71 11.68 3.64 -15.10
N TRP A 72 11.40 2.96 -13.99
CA TRP A 72 10.07 2.89 -13.38
C TRP A 72 10.04 3.58 -12.01
N PRO A 73 8.95 4.28 -11.66
CA PRO A 73 8.79 4.77 -10.30
C PRO A 73 8.63 3.59 -9.35
N ILE A 74 9.38 3.60 -8.24
CA ILE A 74 9.29 2.58 -7.18
C ILE A 74 9.17 3.31 -5.86
N ILE A 75 8.31 2.80 -4.98
CA ILE A 75 8.21 3.25 -3.61
C ILE A 75 8.00 2.03 -2.71
N GLY A 76 8.71 2.01 -1.59
CA GLY A 76 8.65 0.97 -0.58
C GLY A 76 9.48 1.39 0.62
N GLY A 77 9.92 0.41 1.40
CA GLY A 77 10.62 0.69 2.63
C GLY A 77 10.89 -0.55 3.45
N VAL A 78 11.37 -0.32 4.66
CA VAL A 78 11.64 -1.34 5.68
C VAL A 78 11.01 -0.85 6.98
N GLY A 79 10.09 -1.63 7.55
CA GLY A 79 9.63 -1.44 8.92
C GLY A 79 10.53 -2.22 9.87
N ILE A 80 10.86 -1.63 11.01
CA ILE A 80 11.75 -2.23 12.00
C ILE A 80 11.12 -2.05 13.39
N SER A 81 11.09 -3.15 14.15
CA SER A 81 10.70 -3.17 15.56
C SER A 81 11.59 -4.15 16.33
N VAL A 82 11.95 -3.80 17.55
CA VAL A 82 12.57 -4.68 18.54
C VAL A 82 11.50 -5.00 19.58
N VAL A 83 11.16 -6.28 19.70
CA VAL A 83 10.04 -6.75 20.53
C VAL A 83 10.47 -7.88 21.46
N GLU A 84 9.82 -7.96 22.61
CA GLU A 84 9.87 -9.12 23.51
C GLU A 84 9.19 -10.32 22.83
N ARG A 85 9.45 -11.53 23.35
CA ARG A 85 8.94 -12.75 22.73
C ARG A 85 7.42 -12.84 22.76
N GLU A 86 6.81 -12.23 23.76
CA GLU A 86 5.37 -12.23 24.01
C GLU A 86 4.61 -11.19 23.15
N GLU A 87 5.33 -10.28 22.50
CA GLU A 87 4.78 -9.16 21.72
C GLU A 87 4.61 -9.49 20.23
N PHE A 88 4.91 -10.73 19.81
CA PHE A 88 4.69 -11.17 18.43
C PHE A 88 4.18 -12.61 18.33
N LEU A 89 3.53 -12.91 17.21
CA LEU A 89 2.88 -14.17 16.91
C LEU A 89 3.61 -14.88 15.76
N MET A 90 4.03 -16.12 16.00
CA MET A 90 4.60 -16.95 14.93
C MET A 90 3.49 -17.50 14.02
N PRO A 91 3.59 -17.31 12.68
CA PRO A 91 2.54 -17.70 11.73
C PRO A 91 2.59 -19.20 11.39
N ASN A 92 2.69 -20.06 12.41
CA ASN A 92 2.91 -21.51 12.24
C ASN A 92 2.12 -22.38 13.23
N ASN A 93 1.13 -21.82 13.93
CA ASN A 93 0.37 -22.51 14.98
C ASN A 93 -1.11 -22.75 14.63
N ALA A 94 -1.47 -22.72 13.35
CA ALA A 94 -2.83 -23.02 12.90
C ALA A 94 -3.17 -24.51 13.14
N LYS A 95 -4.38 -24.78 13.63
CA LYS A 95 -4.86 -26.12 14.00
C LYS A 95 -6.12 -26.50 13.22
N VAL A 96 -6.36 -27.81 13.13
CA VAL A 96 -7.61 -28.32 12.56
C VAL A 96 -8.78 -27.82 13.42
N GLY A 97 -9.76 -27.18 12.76
CA GLY A 97 -10.90 -26.55 13.41
C GLY A 97 -10.81 -25.03 13.50
N ASP A 98 -9.64 -24.43 13.22
CA ASP A 98 -9.50 -22.97 13.19
C ASP A 98 -10.26 -22.34 12.02
N MET A 99 -10.69 -21.09 12.19
CA MET A 99 -11.38 -20.31 11.17
C MET A 99 -10.41 -19.36 10.45
N ILE A 100 -10.65 -19.14 9.15
CA ILE A 100 -9.91 -18.16 8.35
C ILE A 100 -10.71 -16.87 8.30
N ILE A 101 -10.09 -15.76 8.71
CA ILE A 101 -10.68 -14.43 8.68
C ILE A 101 -9.89 -13.56 7.71
N LEU A 102 -10.61 -12.88 6.82
CA LEU A 102 -10.05 -11.91 5.89
C LEU A 102 -10.50 -10.50 6.30
N THR A 103 -9.55 -9.63 6.60
CA THR A 103 -9.82 -8.29 7.16
C THR A 103 -10.04 -7.21 6.10
N LYS A 104 -9.71 -7.49 4.83
CA LYS A 104 -9.87 -6.57 3.70
C LYS A 104 -10.43 -7.27 2.47
N PRO A 105 -11.27 -6.63 1.66
CA PRO A 105 -11.81 -7.24 0.45
C PRO A 105 -10.73 -7.49 -0.62
N LEU A 106 -10.93 -8.54 -1.41
CA LEU A 106 -10.08 -8.84 -2.58
C LEU A 106 -10.45 -7.98 -3.80
N GLY A 107 -9.61 -7.99 -4.82
CA GLY A 107 -9.91 -7.40 -6.14
C GLY A 107 -9.25 -6.05 -6.45
N THR A 108 -8.31 -5.59 -5.63
CA THR A 108 -7.60 -4.30 -5.80
C THR A 108 -6.90 -4.19 -7.17
N GLN A 109 -6.23 -5.25 -7.61
CA GLN A 109 -5.55 -5.28 -8.92
C GLN A 109 -6.53 -5.08 -10.09
N LEU A 110 -7.74 -5.64 -10.00
CA LEU A 110 -8.77 -5.47 -11.02
C LEU A 110 -9.24 -4.01 -11.06
N ALA A 111 -9.55 -3.42 -9.90
CA ALA A 111 -10.00 -2.03 -9.79
C ALA A 111 -8.97 -1.04 -10.34
N VAL A 112 -7.68 -1.22 -10.00
CA VAL A 112 -6.59 -0.37 -10.50
C VAL A 112 -6.39 -0.52 -12.01
N ASN A 113 -6.43 -1.75 -12.53
CA ASN A 113 -6.30 -2.00 -13.97
C ASN A 113 -7.45 -1.39 -14.76
N LEU A 114 -8.70 -1.56 -14.31
CA LEU A 114 -9.87 -0.99 -14.96
C LEU A 114 -9.76 0.53 -15.03
N LYS A 115 -9.44 1.18 -13.92
CA LYS A 115 -9.21 2.64 -13.91
C LYS A 115 -8.14 3.05 -14.91
N GLN A 116 -7.02 2.33 -14.96
CA GLN A 116 -5.94 2.60 -15.90
C GLN A 116 -6.40 2.46 -17.36
N TRP A 117 -7.18 1.44 -17.70
CA TRP A 117 -7.65 1.21 -19.07
C TRP A 117 -8.58 2.33 -19.53
N TYR A 118 -9.47 2.83 -18.66
CA TYR A 118 -10.30 4.00 -18.95
C TYR A 118 -9.49 5.29 -19.05
N THR A 119 -8.51 5.52 -18.17
CA THR A 119 -7.67 6.74 -18.20
C THR A 119 -6.76 6.78 -19.43
N LYS A 120 -6.26 5.64 -19.89
CA LYS A 120 -5.38 5.53 -21.07
C LYS A 120 -6.13 5.24 -22.37
N ASP A 121 -7.46 5.17 -22.34
CA ASP A 121 -8.32 4.83 -23.48
C ASP A 121 -7.84 3.57 -24.24
N ILE A 122 -7.62 2.47 -23.52
CA ILE A 122 -7.12 1.21 -24.10
C ILE A 122 -8.28 0.43 -24.76
N LYS A 123 -8.60 0.79 -26.00
CA LYS A 123 -9.77 0.31 -26.77
C LYS A 123 -9.98 -1.21 -26.72
N ASP A 124 -8.98 -2.01 -27.10
CA ASP A 124 -9.08 -3.49 -27.13
C ASP A 124 -9.46 -4.12 -25.79
N LYS A 125 -9.15 -3.46 -24.67
CA LYS A 125 -9.52 -3.93 -23.34
C LYS A 125 -10.89 -3.41 -22.92
N LEU A 126 -11.22 -2.18 -23.27
CA LEU A 126 -12.51 -1.56 -22.97
C LEU A 126 -13.66 -2.24 -23.72
N GLU A 127 -13.45 -2.67 -24.97
CA GLU A 127 -14.43 -3.44 -25.74
C GLU A 127 -14.80 -4.76 -25.06
N LYS A 128 -13.84 -5.44 -24.43
CA LYS A 128 -14.07 -6.73 -23.74
C LYS A 128 -14.92 -6.62 -22.49
N ILE A 129 -14.92 -5.46 -21.85
CA ILE A 129 -15.68 -5.20 -20.62
C ILE A 129 -16.94 -4.37 -20.87
N GLN A 130 -17.16 -3.97 -22.13
CA GLN A 130 -18.32 -3.18 -22.52
C GLN A 130 -19.61 -3.93 -22.19
N GLY A 131 -20.53 -3.26 -21.49
CA GLY A 131 -21.81 -3.84 -21.07
C GLY A 131 -21.78 -4.61 -19.75
N PHE A 132 -20.60 -4.95 -19.20
CA PHE A 132 -20.50 -5.60 -17.88
C PHE A 132 -20.38 -4.62 -16.72
N ILE A 133 -19.72 -3.48 -16.95
CA ILE A 133 -19.44 -2.49 -15.91
C ILE A 133 -19.51 -1.08 -16.49
N SER A 134 -20.09 -0.15 -15.74
CA SER A 134 -20.11 1.27 -16.10
C SER A 134 -18.83 1.97 -15.66
N LYS A 135 -18.49 3.10 -16.31
CA LYS A 135 -17.35 3.93 -15.91
C LYS A 135 -17.47 4.39 -14.44
N GLU A 136 -18.68 4.70 -14.00
CA GLU A 136 -18.95 5.12 -12.63
C GLU A 136 -18.70 3.99 -11.62
N GLN A 137 -19.11 2.76 -11.94
CA GLN A 137 -18.78 1.59 -11.11
C GLN A 137 -17.27 1.34 -11.04
N VAL A 138 -16.53 1.56 -12.14
CA VAL A 138 -15.07 1.47 -12.14
C VAL A 138 -14.45 2.52 -11.23
N ASP A 139 -14.93 3.76 -11.30
CA ASP A 139 -14.43 4.85 -10.46
C ASP A 139 -14.70 4.58 -8.98
N GLN A 140 -15.89 4.09 -8.62
CA GLN A 140 -16.22 3.68 -7.26
C GLN A 140 -15.36 2.51 -6.77
N ALA A 141 -15.16 1.48 -7.61
CA ALA A 141 -14.31 0.35 -7.27
C ALA A 141 -12.85 0.77 -7.06
N PHE A 142 -12.35 1.69 -7.89
CA PHE A 142 -11.01 2.25 -7.75
C PHE A 142 -10.84 3.02 -6.44
N LEU A 143 -11.77 3.93 -6.12
CA LEU A 143 -11.73 4.69 -4.87
C LEU A 143 -11.79 3.78 -3.65
N LYS A 144 -12.67 2.75 -3.67
CA LYS A 144 -12.71 1.76 -2.60
C LYS A 144 -11.40 1.00 -2.47
N ALA A 145 -10.85 0.49 -3.57
CA ALA A 145 -9.55 -0.20 -3.52
C ALA A 145 -8.43 0.71 -3.01
N GLU A 146 -8.40 1.97 -3.43
CA GLU A 146 -7.44 2.97 -2.98
C GLU A 146 -7.53 3.20 -1.47
N MET A 147 -8.74 3.33 -0.91
CA MET A 147 -8.96 3.47 0.53
C MET A 147 -8.54 2.21 1.31
N GLU A 148 -8.93 1.02 0.86
CA GLU A 148 -8.60 -0.25 1.54
C GLU A 148 -7.09 -0.54 1.53
N MET A 149 -6.41 -0.25 0.41
CA MET A 149 -4.94 -0.36 0.31
C MET A 149 -4.23 0.70 1.17
N GLY A 150 -4.85 1.87 1.35
CA GLY A 150 -4.34 2.96 2.20
C GLY A 150 -4.75 2.86 3.67
N THR A 151 -5.35 1.75 4.10
CA THR A 151 -5.71 1.52 5.50
C THR A 151 -4.66 0.64 6.18
N LEU A 152 -4.20 0.99 7.37
CA LEU A 152 -3.25 0.16 8.13
C LEU A 152 -3.94 -1.12 8.63
N SER A 153 -3.24 -2.24 8.59
CA SER A 153 -3.77 -3.54 9.04
C SER A 153 -3.72 -3.73 10.57
N ILE A 154 -3.93 -2.65 11.32
CA ILE A 154 -3.98 -2.70 12.78
C ILE A 154 -5.37 -3.23 13.14
N LEU A 155 -5.42 -4.44 13.69
CA LEU A 155 -6.61 -4.89 14.38
C LEU A 155 -6.77 -4.00 15.62
N PRO A 156 -7.96 -3.42 15.89
CA PRO A 156 -8.21 -2.85 17.19
C PRO A 156 -7.88 -3.94 18.19
N SER A 157 -6.98 -3.65 19.12
CA SER A 157 -6.64 -4.56 20.20
C SER A 157 -7.95 -5.10 20.76
N PHE A 158 -8.10 -6.43 20.79
CA PHE A 158 -9.15 -7.07 21.55
C PHE A 158 -8.85 -6.75 23.03
N GLN A 159 -9.32 -5.59 23.49
CA GLN A 159 -9.37 -5.24 24.91
C GLN A 159 -10.38 -6.14 25.62
#